data_AF-A0A1M6ACN4-F1
#
_entry.id   AF-A0A1M6ACN4-F1
#
_cell.length_a   1.000
_cell.length_b   1.000
_cell.length_c   1.000
_cell.angle_alpha   90.00
_cell.angle_beta   90.00
_cell.angle_gamma   90.00
#
_symmetry.space_group_name_H-M   'P 1'
#
loop_
_entity.id
_entity.type
_entity.pdbx_description
1 polymer ?
#
loop_
_entity_poly.entity_id
_entity_poly.type
_entity_poly.pdbx_seq_one_letter_code
_entity_poly.pdbx_strand_id
1 'polypeptide(L)'
;MRNILLFTIMVVTTFMWSCDSMYDKQEQFEGEVVYPAKYDTVIGHIGFERVEIDLLKAGRIPSEEINLGKAQKTRIEYDDQVITIDSLVSYVNITGLTQSKLYRFRIFTIDQYGNESVPQEIALIPYTNTDLNSLAVAPPRIMASPSAAVVDWPSGISSVLMDYYGLNFEYTDKDGEVQSGERGEDSRFFIGNVEAGEPVQLDMEYKIVPKVNREPILDTLLFEDQLTINMPTTSSTFAPAEREILEANGATTFSADGLAEFEHLVYPVHANSLQDIFYFPNLKSLDLTGGDLFTTLPVTVYNGGVTDEVGGGEYAPFVRKAGDIASGNVQALKDLLESGILEKVYYRPHSMGLDDLLMPYVESGVVELVEGPESVLMDNQFHLDGLVQDGNWNMDVTYPADDAPEGEGIENVYKVVSRATSSSFVLALPQGFQFNAEEYRYLKMDVYAPPKSAFEGIYEPFQCFWPRIMNNLWSFGQFSSFGQEYWDMGHICMDDADLQQWTEVTFDMQEAVGRHNRVFVLNIGTEPWIDFDSDEIVYYLANIRFEKE
;
A
#
# COMPACT_ATOMS: atom_id res chain seq x y z
N MET A 1 -8.57 -20.45 -121.63
CA MET A 1 -7.54 -19.94 -120.69
C MET A 1 -7.96 -18.68 -119.94
N ARG A 2 -8.70 -17.73 -120.53
CA ARG A 2 -9.14 -16.47 -119.84
C ARG A 2 -10.08 -16.69 -118.64
N ASN A 3 -10.93 -17.72 -118.68
CA ASN A 3 -11.89 -17.99 -117.60
C ASN A 3 -11.29 -18.74 -116.39
N ILE A 4 -10.14 -19.40 -116.56
CA ILE A 4 -9.43 -20.07 -115.45
C ILE A 4 -8.67 -19.01 -114.64
N LEU A 5 -8.05 -18.03 -115.31
CA LEU A 5 -7.33 -16.94 -114.64
C LEU A 5 -8.26 -16.07 -113.76
N LEU A 6 -9.48 -15.80 -114.24
CA LEU A 6 -10.49 -15.04 -113.51
C LEU A 6 -11.00 -15.79 -112.27
N PHE A 7 -11.16 -17.12 -112.36
CA PHE A 7 -11.58 -17.93 -111.22
C PHE A 7 -10.47 -18.02 -110.15
N THR A 8 -9.21 -18.14 -110.57
CA THR A 8 -8.07 -18.14 -109.63
C THR A 8 -7.89 -16.80 -108.94
N ILE A 9 -8.09 -15.68 -109.64
CA ILE A 9 -8.02 -14.34 -109.04
C ILE A 9 -9.15 -14.13 -108.03
N MET A 10 -10.36 -14.61 -108.33
CA MET A 10 -11.52 -14.49 -107.45
C MET A 10 -11.35 -15.31 -106.17
N VAL A 11 -10.84 -16.55 -106.27
CA VAL A 11 -10.55 -17.39 -105.09
C VAL A 11 -9.46 -16.79 -104.22
N VAL A 12 -8.41 -16.21 -104.81
CA VAL A 12 -7.33 -15.54 -104.04
C VAL A 12 -7.85 -14.29 -103.32
N THR A 13 -8.79 -13.54 -103.91
CA THR A 13 -9.37 -12.36 -103.24
C THR A 13 -10.30 -12.72 -102.10
N THR A 14 -11.06 -13.83 -102.18
CA THR A 14 -11.87 -14.30 -101.04
C THR A 14 -11.03 -14.85 -99.89
N PHE A 15 -9.88 -15.50 -100.18
CA PHE A 15 -8.94 -15.94 -99.13
C PHE A 15 -8.21 -14.77 -98.45
N MET A 16 -8.00 -13.64 -99.15
CA MET A 16 -7.42 -12.44 -98.51
C MET A 16 -8.44 -11.65 -97.66
N TRP A 17 -9.76 -11.79 -97.90
CA TRP A 17 -10.80 -11.12 -97.12
C TRP A 17 -11.23 -11.87 -95.85
N SER A 18 -10.89 -13.15 -95.69
CA SER A 18 -11.22 -13.90 -94.47
C SER A 18 -10.20 -13.75 -93.34
N CYS A 19 -9.12 -12.98 -93.53
CA CYS A 19 -8.04 -12.80 -92.56
C CYS A 19 -8.11 -11.49 -91.76
N ASP A 20 -8.96 -10.53 -92.15
CA ASP A 20 -9.04 -9.23 -91.47
C ASP A 20 -9.56 -9.36 -90.03
N SER A 21 -10.53 -10.26 -89.76
CA SER A 21 -11.12 -10.41 -88.42
C SER A 21 -10.25 -11.17 -87.40
N MET A 22 -9.10 -11.72 -87.81
CA MET A 22 -8.17 -12.40 -86.88
C MET A 22 -7.27 -11.37 -86.16
N TYR A 23 -6.87 -10.32 -86.87
CA TYR A 23 -6.07 -9.22 -86.31
C TYR A 23 -6.92 -8.27 -85.46
N ASP A 24 -8.20 -8.04 -85.79
CA ASP A 24 -9.11 -7.21 -84.97
C ASP A 24 -9.36 -7.79 -83.56
N LYS A 25 -9.25 -9.12 -83.40
CA LYS A 25 -9.29 -9.78 -82.08
C LYS A 25 -7.92 -9.82 -81.41
N GLN A 26 -6.84 -9.79 -82.19
CA GLN A 26 -5.48 -9.72 -81.67
C GLN A 26 -5.20 -8.33 -81.06
N GLU A 27 -5.75 -7.25 -81.64
CA GLU A 27 -5.63 -5.88 -81.12
C GLU A 27 -6.25 -5.70 -79.72
N GLN A 28 -7.26 -6.51 -79.37
CA GLN A 28 -7.86 -6.54 -78.02
C GLN A 28 -6.96 -7.22 -76.97
N PHE A 29 -5.97 -8.00 -77.42
CA PHE A 29 -4.99 -8.71 -76.57
C PHE A 29 -3.54 -8.27 -76.86
N GLU A 30 -3.33 -7.29 -77.74
CA GLU A 30 -2.04 -6.68 -78.06
C GLU A 30 -1.83 -5.45 -77.17
N GLY A 31 -1.28 -5.74 -76.00
CA GLY A 31 -0.84 -4.77 -75.02
C GLY A 31 -0.41 -5.53 -73.77
N GLU A 32 0.74 -5.18 -73.20
CA GLU A 32 1.09 -5.69 -71.88
C GLU A 32 0.00 -5.25 -70.89
N VAL A 33 -0.77 -6.20 -70.36
CA VAL A 33 -1.74 -5.91 -69.29
C VAL A 33 -0.93 -5.60 -68.03
N VAL A 34 -0.67 -4.32 -67.82
CA VAL A 34 0.09 -3.83 -66.66
C VAL A 34 -0.85 -3.72 -65.47
N TYR A 35 -0.86 -4.74 -64.62
CA TYR A 35 -1.64 -4.79 -63.38
C TYR A 35 -1.15 -3.73 -62.36
N PRO A 36 -2.05 -3.20 -61.51
CA PRO A 36 -1.65 -2.30 -60.44
C PRO A 36 -0.72 -3.00 -59.44
N ALA A 37 0.13 -2.22 -58.77
CA ALA A 37 1.03 -2.75 -57.75
C ALA A 37 0.24 -3.21 -56.52
N LYS A 38 0.58 -4.39 -56.00
CA LYS A 38 0.04 -4.87 -54.73
C LYS A 38 0.66 -4.13 -53.54
N TYR A 39 0.00 -4.20 -52.39
CA TYR A 39 0.55 -3.78 -51.10
C TYR A 39 1.84 -4.54 -50.74
N ASP A 40 2.72 -3.92 -49.95
CA ASP A 40 4.07 -4.46 -49.64
C ASP A 40 4.15 -5.24 -48.32
N THR A 41 3.12 -5.16 -47.49
CA THR A 41 2.95 -5.93 -46.24
C THR A 41 1.49 -6.27 -45.99
N VAL A 42 1.26 -7.20 -45.05
CA VAL A 42 -0.04 -7.48 -44.48
C VAL A 42 0.18 -7.94 -43.03
N ILE A 43 -0.21 -7.10 -42.07
CA ILE A 43 -0.08 -7.38 -40.62
C ILE A 43 -1.46 -7.24 -40.00
N GLY A 44 -1.92 -8.28 -39.32
CA GLY A 44 -3.25 -8.33 -38.73
C GLY A 44 -3.22 -8.14 -37.23
N HIS A 45 -4.16 -7.36 -36.72
CA HIS A 45 -4.43 -7.13 -35.32
C HIS A 45 -5.86 -7.56 -35.00
N ILE A 46 -6.03 -8.24 -33.88
CA ILE A 46 -7.32 -8.82 -33.47
C ILE A 46 -8.03 -7.80 -32.58
N GLY A 47 -9.30 -7.51 -32.86
CA GLY A 47 -10.18 -6.74 -32.00
C GLY A 47 -11.47 -7.50 -31.67
N PHE A 48 -12.34 -6.87 -30.89
CA PHE A 48 -13.65 -7.42 -30.56
C PHE A 48 -14.61 -7.29 -31.75
N GLU A 49 -15.03 -8.44 -32.28
CA GLU A 49 -15.87 -8.60 -33.48
C GLU A 49 -15.33 -7.81 -34.70
N ARG A 50 -14.01 -7.61 -34.74
CA ARG A 50 -13.32 -6.88 -35.79
C ARG A 50 -11.88 -7.33 -35.94
N VAL A 51 -11.27 -6.96 -37.06
CA VAL A 51 -9.83 -7.02 -37.27
C VAL A 51 -9.32 -5.73 -37.90
N GLU A 52 -8.12 -5.30 -37.52
CA GLU A 52 -7.39 -4.26 -38.23
C GLU A 52 -6.24 -4.88 -39.01
N ILE A 53 -6.07 -4.47 -40.27
CA ILE A 53 -5.02 -5.01 -41.13
C ILE A 53 -4.21 -3.85 -41.69
N ASP A 54 -2.94 -3.76 -41.31
CA ASP A 54 -1.99 -2.80 -41.85
C ASP A 54 -1.42 -3.33 -43.18
N LEU A 55 -1.38 -2.47 -44.19
CA LEU A 55 -1.09 -2.82 -45.58
C LEU A 55 0.23 -2.23 -46.09
N LEU A 56 0.88 -1.34 -45.33
CA LEU A 56 2.15 -0.71 -45.70
C LEU A 56 3.24 -0.87 -44.63
N LYS A 57 4.48 -1.15 -45.05
CA LYS A 57 5.64 -1.18 -44.12
C LYS A 57 5.95 0.19 -43.51
N ALA A 58 5.55 1.27 -44.18
CA ALA A 58 5.70 2.64 -43.70
C ALA A 58 4.76 2.98 -42.52
N GLY A 59 3.86 2.08 -42.14
CA GLY A 59 2.85 2.32 -41.12
C GLY A 59 1.60 3.02 -41.65
N ARG A 60 0.80 3.58 -40.74
CA ARG A 60 -0.47 4.26 -41.06
C ARG A 60 -0.22 5.68 -41.56
N ILE A 61 -0.16 5.84 -42.88
CA ILE A 61 -0.02 7.13 -43.57
C ILE A 61 -1.32 7.54 -44.30
N PRO A 62 -1.55 8.84 -44.55
CA PRO A 62 -2.70 9.33 -45.32
C PRO A 62 -2.74 8.76 -46.75
N SER A 63 -3.94 8.55 -47.28
CA SER A 63 -4.16 7.98 -48.62
C SER A 63 -3.41 8.72 -49.74
N GLU A 64 -3.29 10.05 -49.65
CA GLU A 64 -2.63 10.90 -50.65
C GLU A 64 -1.12 10.68 -50.74
N GLU A 65 -0.51 10.16 -49.69
CA GLU A 65 0.93 9.87 -49.61
C GLU A 65 1.27 8.46 -50.11
N ILE A 66 0.26 7.63 -50.36
CA ILE A 66 0.45 6.24 -50.81
C ILE A 66 0.66 6.22 -52.33
N ASN A 67 1.87 5.85 -52.75
CA ASN A 67 2.21 5.71 -54.17
C ASN A 67 2.41 4.24 -54.55
N LEU A 68 1.38 3.63 -55.14
CA LEU A 68 1.40 2.26 -55.68
C LEU A 68 1.20 2.26 -57.21
N GLY A 69 1.83 3.21 -57.90
CA GLY A 69 1.83 3.28 -59.36
C GLY A 69 0.44 3.57 -59.94
N LYS A 70 -0.16 2.58 -60.61
CA LYS A 70 -1.47 2.71 -61.28
C LYS A 70 -2.68 2.40 -60.37
N ALA A 71 -2.43 1.95 -59.16
CA ALA A 71 -3.46 1.61 -58.17
C ALA A 71 -4.23 2.87 -57.75
N GLN A 72 -5.56 2.79 -57.64
CA GLN A 72 -6.43 3.90 -57.22
C GLN A 72 -7.38 3.52 -56.08
N LYS A 73 -7.83 2.26 -56.03
CA LYS A 73 -8.81 1.79 -55.04
C LYS A 73 -8.30 0.57 -54.29
N THR A 74 -8.85 0.33 -53.11
CA THR A 74 -8.62 -0.87 -52.32
C THR A 74 -9.87 -1.72 -52.28
N ARG A 75 -9.74 -3.01 -52.61
CA ARG A 75 -10.84 -3.99 -52.49
C ARG A 75 -10.45 -5.11 -51.54
N ILE A 76 -11.36 -5.44 -50.64
CA ILE A 76 -11.19 -6.49 -49.64
C ILE A 76 -12.29 -7.51 -49.88
N GLU A 77 -11.89 -8.77 -49.99
CA GLU A 77 -12.80 -9.91 -50.10
C GLU A 77 -12.58 -10.86 -48.93
N TYR A 78 -13.68 -11.31 -48.31
CA TYR A 78 -13.67 -12.35 -47.30
C TYR A 78 -15.05 -13.01 -47.27
N ASP A 79 -15.09 -14.34 -47.14
CA ASP A 79 -16.31 -15.13 -47.31
C ASP A 79 -17.07 -14.71 -48.59
N ASP A 80 -18.34 -14.29 -48.47
CA ASP A 80 -19.17 -13.77 -49.56
C ASP A 80 -19.28 -12.22 -49.56
N GLN A 81 -18.44 -11.54 -48.76
CA GLN A 81 -18.45 -10.08 -48.60
C GLN A 81 -17.36 -9.42 -49.45
N VAL A 82 -17.71 -8.28 -50.04
CA VAL A 82 -16.78 -7.43 -50.78
C VAL A 82 -16.89 -6.00 -50.28
N ILE A 83 -15.78 -5.46 -49.79
CA ILE A 83 -15.66 -4.06 -49.39
C ILE A 83 -14.79 -3.36 -50.43
N THR A 84 -15.27 -2.25 -51.00
CA THR A 84 -14.48 -1.42 -51.92
C THR A 84 -14.35 -0.03 -51.32
N ILE A 85 -13.11 0.46 -51.23
CA ILE A 85 -12.75 1.78 -50.78
C ILE A 85 -12.23 2.55 -52.00
N ASP A 86 -12.85 3.68 -52.33
CA ASP A 86 -12.51 4.52 -53.49
C ASP A 86 -11.22 5.36 -53.27
N SER A 87 -10.23 4.79 -52.57
CA SER A 87 -8.90 5.32 -52.39
C SER A 87 -7.93 4.19 -52.02
N LEU A 88 -6.63 4.45 -52.09
CA LEU A 88 -5.63 3.59 -51.43
C LEU A 88 -5.60 3.90 -49.94
N VAL A 89 -5.58 2.88 -49.11
CA VAL A 89 -5.50 3.00 -47.65
C VAL A 89 -4.27 2.28 -47.10
N SER A 90 -3.71 2.81 -46.02
CA SER A 90 -2.54 2.22 -45.34
C SER A 90 -2.95 1.12 -44.34
N TYR A 91 -4.21 1.10 -43.92
CA TYR A 91 -4.82 0.05 -43.11
C TYR A 91 -6.32 -0.08 -43.41
N VAL A 92 -6.92 -1.20 -43.01
CA VAL A 92 -8.37 -1.43 -43.06
C VAL A 92 -8.86 -1.89 -41.70
N ASN A 93 -10.05 -1.45 -41.29
CA ASN A 93 -10.76 -1.93 -40.10
C ASN A 93 -12.04 -2.63 -40.58
N ILE A 94 -12.12 -3.95 -40.36
CA ILE A 94 -13.24 -4.79 -40.80
C ILE A 94 -14.01 -5.22 -39.57
N THR A 95 -15.22 -4.69 -39.40
CA THR A 95 -16.09 -4.90 -38.23
C THR A 95 -17.25 -5.86 -38.53
N GLY A 96 -17.97 -6.30 -37.50
CA GLY A 96 -19.15 -7.16 -37.64
C GLY A 96 -18.82 -8.64 -37.82
N LEU A 97 -17.62 -9.05 -37.40
CA LEU A 97 -17.14 -10.42 -37.46
C LEU A 97 -17.57 -11.17 -36.18
N THR A 98 -18.87 -11.47 -36.07
CA THR A 98 -19.48 -11.98 -34.83
C THR A 98 -19.31 -13.49 -34.59
N GLN A 99 -18.56 -14.19 -35.44
CA GLN A 99 -18.30 -15.64 -35.30
C GLN A 99 -16.81 -15.90 -35.05
N SER A 100 -16.49 -16.65 -33.99
CA SER A 100 -15.11 -17.09 -33.71
C SER A 100 -14.70 -18.19 -34.68
N LYS A 101 -14.28 -17.79 -35.89
CA LYS A 101 -13.80 -18.69 -36.95
C LYS A 101 -12.65 -18.05 -37.73
N LEU A 102 -11.95 -18.86 -38.51
CA LEU A 102 -10.87 -18.38 -39.38
C LEU A 102 -11.45 -17.66 -40.60
N TYR A 103 -11.29 -16.33 -40.66
CA TYR A 103 -11.58 -15.51 -41.83
C TYR A 103 -10.32 -15.38 -42.69
N ARG A 104 -10.46 -15.52 -44.01
CA ARG A 104 -9.39 -15.30 -44.97
C ARG A 104 -9.69 -14.03 -45.74
N PHE A 105 -8.86 -13.01 -45.54
CA PHE A 105 -8.98 -11.73 -46.21
C PHE A 105 -8.05 -11.69 -47.42
N ARG A 106 -8.59 -11.34 -48.58
CA ARG A 106 -7.84 -11.04 -49.80
C ARG A 106 -7.94 -9.55 -50.07
N ILE A 107 -6.80 -8.87 -50.05
CA ILE A 107 -6.74 -7.43 -50.28
C ILE A 107 -6.08 -7.15 -51.63
N PHE A 108 -6.82 -6.47 -52.50
CA PHE A 108 -6.43 -6.09 -53.84
C PHE A 108 -6.29 -4.58 -53.94
N THR A 109 -5.40 -4.13 -54.83
CA THR A 109 -5.51 -2.79 -55.40
C THR A 109 -6.17 -2.86 -56.77
N ILE A 110 -6.95 -1.85 -57.11
CA ILE A 110 -7.65 -1.76 -58.40
C ILE A 110 -7.21 -0.49 -59.12
N ASP A 111 -6.93 -0.60 -60.42
CA ASP A 111 -6.61 0.54 -61.28
C ASP A 111 -7.86 1.26 -61.82
N GLN A 112 -7.65 2.31 -62.61
CA GLN A 112 -8.76 3.08 -63.21
C GLN A 112 -9.63 2.28 -64.21
N TYR A 113 -9.18 1.11 -64.67
CA TYR A 113 -9.87 0.27 -65.64
C TYR A 113 -10.56 -0.94 -64.97
N GLY A 114 -10.43 -1.09 -63.66
CA GLY A 114 -11.01 -2.21 -62.91
C GLY A 114 -10.12 -3.46 -62.85
N ASN A 115 -8.86 -3.39 -63.27
CA ASN A 115 -7.93 -4.53 -63.16
C ASN A 115 -7.44 -4.67 -61.72
N GLU A 116 -7.44 -5.90 -61.20
CA GLU A 116 -7.01 -6.23 -59.83
C GLU A 116 -5.51 -6.58 -59.78
N SER A 117 -4.83 -6.22 -58.70
CA SER A 117 -3.47 -6.70 -58.42
C SER A 117 -3.44 -8.18 -58.03
N VAL A 118 -2.25 -8.74 -57.85
CA VAL A 118 -2.10 -9.98 -57.03
C VAL A 118 -2.53 -9.65 -55.59
N PRO A 119 -3.37 -10.47 -54.93
CA PRO A 119 -3.83 -10.17 -53.58
C PRO A 119 -2.71 -10.30 -52.54
N GLN A 120 -2.81 -9.49 -51.50
CA GLN A 120 -2.23 -9.83 -50.19
C GLN A 120 -3.25 -10.64 -49.40
N GLU A 121 -2.81 -11.75 -48.81
CA GLU A 121 -3.70 -12.66 -48.08
C GLU A 121 -3.26 -12.77 -46.62
N ILE A 122 -4.22 -12.70 -45.70
CA ILE A 122 -4.02 -12.98 -44.28
C ILE A 122 -5.23 -13.72 -43.72
N ALA A 123 -4.99 -14.61 -42.76
CA ALA A 123 -6.05 -15.33 -42.07
C ALA A 123 -6.04 -14.99 -40.58
N LEU A 124 -7.19 -14.53 -40.06
CA LEU A 124 -7.34 -14.09 -38.67
C LEU A 124 -8.60 -14.69 -38.07
N ILE A 125 -8.59 -14.90 -36.76
CA ILE A 125 -9.76 -15.27 -35.97
C ILE A 125 -10.06 -14.06 -35.08
N PRO A 126 -11.18 -13.34 -35.28
CA PRO A 126 -11.57 -12.23 -34.42
C PRO A 126 -11.92 -12.75 -33.02
N TYR A 127 -11.79 -11.91 -32.01
CA TYR A 127 -12.30 -12.21 -30.68
C TYR A 127 -13.77 -11.80 -30.62
N THR A 128 -14.68 -12.67 -30.18
CA THR A 128 -16.12 -12.46 -30.29
C THR A 128 -16.83 -12.61 -28.95
N ASN A 129 -18.13 -12.30 -28.91
CA ASN A 129 -18.93 -12.49 -27.70
C ASN A 129 -18.93 -13.96 -27.22
N THR A 130 -18.76 -14.92 -28.13
CA THR A 130 -18.66 -16.34 -27.74
C THR A 130 -17.38 -16.62 -26.96
N ASP A 131 -16.27 -15.99 -27.35
CA ASP A 131 -14.99 -16.12 -26.68
C ASP A 131 -15.02 -15.39 -25.33
N LEU A 132 -15.64 -14.20 -25.28
CA LEU A 132 -15.84 -13.43 -24.05
C LEU A 132 -16.66 -14.22 -23.00
N ASN A 133 -17.77 -14.81 -23.41
CA ASN A 133 -18.63 -15.62 -22.52
C ASN A 133 -17.96 -16.93 -22.04
N SER A 134 -16.85 -17.34 -22.67
CA SER A 134 -16.05 -18.50 -22.26
C SER A 134 -14.89 -18.13 -21.32
N LEU A 135 -14.66 -16.84 -21.12
CA LEU A 135 -13.64 -16.34 -20.23
C LEU A 135 -14.02 -16.67 -18.78
N ALA A 136 -13.00 -16.95 -17.96
CA ALA A 136 -13.18 -17.23 -16.55
C ALA A 136 -12.16 -16.43 -15.76
N VAL A 137 -12.66 -15.73 -14.73
CA VAL A 137 -11.82 -15.06 -13.73
C VAL A 137 -11.40 -16.11 -12.69
N ALA A 138 -10.17 -16.00 -12.18
CA ALA A 138 -9.73 -16.86 -11.08
C ALA A 138 -10.68 -16.66 -9.87
N PRO A 139 -11.03 -17.71 -9.11
CA PRO A 139 -11.89 -17.53 -7.95
C PRO A 139 -11.21 -16.63 -6.91
N PRO A 140 -11.93 -15.69 -6.27
CA PRO A 140 -11.37 -14.88 -5.20
C PRO A 140 -11.12 -15.72 -3.95
N ARG A 141 -10.28 -15.20 -3.07
CA ARG A 141 -10.31 -15.55 -1.66
C ARG A 141 -11.38 -14.70 -0.98
N ILE A 142 -12.16 -15.34 -0.12
CA ILE A 142 -13.25 -14.70 0.61
C ILE A 142 -13.02 -14.93 2.11
N MET A 143 -13.08 -13.84 2.87
CA MET A 143 -13.13 -13.86 4.33
C MET A 143 -14.46 -13.24 4.76
N ALA A 144 -15.30 -14.00 5.46
CA ALA A 144 -16.64 -13.55 5.83
C ALA A 144 -16.85 -13.62 7.34
N SER A 145 -17.48 -12.58 7.89
CA SER A 145 -18.15 -12.57 9.19
C SER A 145 -19.66 -12.64 8.95
N PRO A 146 -20.49 -12.87 9.98
CA PRO A 146 -21.94 -12.96 9.78
C PRO A 146 -22.60 -11.71 9.18
N SER A 147 -21.97 -10.54 9.24
CA SER A 147 -22.54 -9.27 8.75
C SER A 147 -21.70 -8.57 7.66
N ALA A 148 -20.56 -9.14 7.27
CA ALA A 148 -19.65 -8.52 6.31
C ALA A 148 -18.75 -9.56 5.62
N ALA A 149 -18.22 -9.21 4.46
CA ALA A 149 -17.23 -10.03 3.76
C ALA A 149 -16.17 -9.17 3.07
N VAL A 150 -14.96 -9.72 3.02
CA VAL A 150 -13.85 -9.20 2.23
C VAL A 150 -13.60 -10.16 1.08
N VAL A 151 -13.45 -9.60 -0.11
CA VAL A 151 -13.14 -10.32 -1.34
C VAL A 151 -11.79 -9.83 -1.86
N ASP A 152 -10.87 -10.75 -2.11
CA ASP A 152 -9.54 -10.41 -2.60
C ASP A 152 -8.94 -11.45 -3.57
N TRP A 153 -8.07 -10.98 -4.47
CA TRP A 153 -7.28 -11.80 -5.38
C TRP A 153 -5.80 -11.65 -5.07
N PRO A 154 -5.22 -12.47 -4.16
CA PRO A 154 -3.82 -12.33 -3.74
C PRO A 154 -2.80 -12.41 -4.87
N SER A 155 -3.12 -13.10 -5.97
CA SER A 155 -2.26 -13.22 -7.16
C SER A 155 -2.65 -12.26 -8.30
N GLY A 156 -3.62 -11.37 -8.05
CA GLY A 156 -4.24 -10.52 -9.05
C GLY A 156 -5.23 -11.27 -9.96
N ILE A 157 -5.95 -10.51 -10.78
CA ILE A 157 -6.95 -11.00 -11.74
C ILE A 157 -6.34 -11.24 -13.13
N SER A 158 -5.31 -10.46 -13.51
CA SER A 158 -4.61 -10.62 -14.78
C SER A 158 -4.07 -12.04 -14.97
N SER A 159 -4.15 -12.56 -16.20
CA SER A 159 -3.77 -13.93 -16.52
C SER A 159 -3.14 -14.05 -17.91
N VAL A 160 -2.89 -15.28 -18.35
CA VAL A 160 -2.46 -15.56 -19.72
C VAL A 160 -3.54 -15.30 -20.76
N LEU A 161 -4.81 -15.18 -20.33
CA LEU A 161 -5.97 -14.97 -21.19
C LEU A 161 -6.44 -13.51 -21.21
N MET A 162 -6.05 -12.68 -20.25
CA MET A 162 -6.49 -11.28 -20.17
C MET A 162 -5.58 -10.42 -19.28
N ASP A 163 -5.60 -9.11 -19.50
CA ASP A 163 -5.10 -8.10 -18.58
C ASP A 163 -6.27 -7.41 -17.87
N TYR A 164 -6.18 -7.22 -16.56
CA TYR A 164 -7.17 -6.56 -15.72
C TYR A 164 -6.79 -5.11 -15.45
N TYR A 165 -7.79 -4.22 -15.42
CA TYR A 165 -7.61 -2.78 -15.21
C TYR A 165 -8.59 -2.14 -14.21
N GLY A 166 -9.65 -2.84 -13.83
CA GLY A 166 -10.63 -2.31 -12.89
C GLY A 166 -11.84 -3.22 -12.71
N LEU A 167 -12.60 -2.96 -11.66
CA LEU A 167 -13.74 -3.75 -11.22
C LEU A 167 -14.82 -2.83 -10.67
N ASN A 168 -16.05 -2.99 -11.15
CA ASN A 168 -17.23 -2.49 -10.49
C ASN A 168 -17.95 -3.67 -9.82
N PHE A 169 -18.53 -3.44 -8.65
CA PHE A 169 -19.36 -4.43 -7.97
C PHE A 169 -20.63 -3.79 -7.40
N GLU A 170 -21.70 -4.57 -7.34
CA GLU A 170 -22.98 -4.18 -6.78
C GLU A 170 -23.57 -5.33 -5.95
N TYR A 171 -24.20 -5.02 -4.82
CA TYR A 171 -24.93 -5.98 -3.99
C TYR A 171 -26.10 -5.28 -3.27
N THR A 172 -27.08 -6.07 -2.80
CA THR A 172 -28.15 -5.56 -1.95
C THR A 172 -27.85 -5.89 -0.49
N ASP A 173 -27.89 -4.90 0.38
CA ASP A 173 -27.66 -5.08 1.82
C ASP A 173 -28.92 -5.61 2.55
N LYS A 174 -28.81 -5.85 3.86
CA LYS A 174 -29.92 -6.40 4.67
C LYS A 174 -31.09 -5.43 4.83
N ASP A 175 -30.88 -4.13 4.62
CA ASP A 175 -31.92 -3.10 4.68
C ASP A 175 -32.64 -2.95 3.33
N GLY A 176 -32.18 -3.65 2.29
CA GLY A 176 -32.73 -3.65 0.95
C GLY A 176 -32.20 -2.51 0.08
N GLU A 177 -31.13 -1.84 0.50
CA GLU A 177 -30.47 -0.80 -0.27
C GLU A 177 -29.39 -1.41 -1.19
N VAL A 178 -29.28 -0.84 -2.39
CA VAL A 178 -28.27 -1.25 -3.37
C VAL A 178 -26.98 -0.51 -3.06
N GLN A 179 -25.95 -1.28 -2.74
CA GLN A 179 -24.60 -0.81 -2.46
C GLN A 179 -23.70 -1.15 -3.65
N SER A 180 -22.82 -0.23 -4.03
CA SER A 180 -21.89 -0.44 -5.14
C SER A 180 -20.53 0.19 -4.87
N GLY A 181 -19.52 -0.26 -5.62
CA GLY A 181 -18.17 0.29 -5.53
C GLY A 181 -17.35 0.05 -6.79
N GLU A 182 -16.35 0.90 -6.98
CA GLU A 182 -15.37 0.81 -8.07
C GLU A 182 -13.97 0.56 -7.50
N ARG A 183 -13.19 -0.25 -8.22
CA ARG A 183 -11.82 -0.62 -7.90
C ARG A 183 -10.94 -0.50 -9.14
N GLY A 184 -9.74 0.02 -8.96
CA GLY A 184 -8.71 0.10 -9.99
C GLY A 184 -7.91 -1.20 -10.08
N GLU A 185 -6.59 -1.08 -10.18
CA GLU A 185 -5.67 -2.23 -10.20
C GLU A 185 -5.74 -3.07 -8.91
N ASP A 186 -5.99 -2.44 -7.76
CA ASP A 186 -6.30 -3.15 -6.52
C ASP A 186 -7.76 -3.60 -6.51
N SER A 187 -7.96 -4.86 -6.89
CA SER A 187 -9.27 -5.52 -6.96
C SER A 187 -9.91 -5.85 -5.61
N ARG A 188 -9.22 -5.61 -4.48
CA ARG A 188 -9.76 -5.95 -3.16
C ARG A 188 -10.92 -5.03 -2.78
N PHE A 189 -12.00 -5.60 -2.24
CA PHE A 189 -13.10 -4.81 -1.71
C PHE A 189 -13.77 -5.47 -0.50
N PHE A 190 -14.55 -4.66 0.21
CA PHE A 190 -15.32 -5.02 1.38
C PHE A 190 -16.81 -4.81 1.09
N ILE A 191 -17.64 -5.72 1.56
CA ILE A 191 -19.08 -5.58 1.64
C ILE A 191 -19.51 -5.70 3.11
N GLY A 192 -20.46 -4.89 3.52
CA GLY A 192 -20.94 -4.83 4.90
C GLY A 192 -22.45 -4.80 4.95
N ASN A 193 -23.01 -4.76 6.16
CA ASN A 193 -24.45 -4.67 6.37
C ASN A 193 -25.24 -5.82 5.70
N VAL A 194 -24.68 -7.04 5.63
CA VAL A 194 -25.35 -8.19 4.98
C VAL A 194 -26.07 -9.10 5.98
N GLU A 195 -27.06 -9.86 5.50
CA GLU A 195 -27.84 -10.78 6.32
C GLU A 195 -27.03 -12.04 6.67
N ALA A 196 -27.06 -12.43 7.94
CA ALA A 196 -26.31 -13.59 8.42
C ALA A 196 -26.94 -14.91 7.99
N GLY A 197 -26.10 -15.89 7.65
CA GLY A 197 -26.54 -17.24 7.27
C GLY A 197 -27.18 -17.37 5.88
N GLU A 198 -27.47 -16.26 5.20
CA GLU A 198 -28.03 -16.25 3.85
C GLU A 198 -26.96 -15.95 2.79
N PRO A 199 -27.06 -16.49 1.57
CA PRO A 199 -26.14 -16.15 0.49
C PRO A 199 -26.33 -14.71 0.02
N VAL A 200 -25.22 -13.99 -0.17
CA VAL A 200 -25.20 -12.67 -0.82
C VAL A 200 -24.76 -12.85 -2.26
N GLN A 201 -25.52 -12.28 -3.19
CA GLN A 201 -25.16 -12.22 -4.60
C GLN A 201 -24.55 -10.85 -4.90
N LEU A 202 -23.40 -10.88 -5.57
CA LEU A 202 -22.72 -9.70 -6.07
C LEU A 202 -22.66 -9.78 -7.59
N ASP A 203 -23.11 -8.71 -8.23
CA ASP A 203 -22.94 -8.51 -9.66
C ASP A 203 -21.61 -7.78 -9.88
N MET A 204 -20.74 -8.38 -10.69
CA MET A 204 -19.36 -7.97 -10.89
C MET A 204 -19.14 -7.58 -12.35
N GLU A 205 -18.51 -6.45 -12.60
CA GLU A 205 -18.13 -6.02 -13.94
C GLU A 205 -16.63 -5.72 -13.99
N TYR A 206 -15.88 -6.56 -14.69
CA TYR A 206 -14.43 -6.43 -14.83
C TYR A 206 -14.06 -5.68 -16.10
N LYS A 207 -13.21 -4.67 -15.96
CA LYS A 207 -12.58 -3.97 -17.08
C LYS A 207 -11.30 -4.69 -17.47
N ILE A 208 -11.31 -5.32 -18.65
CA ILE A 208 -10.24 -6.20 -19.10
C ILE A 208 -9.81 -5.94 -20.54
N VAL A 209 -8.61 -6.40 -20.90
CA VAL A 209 -8.16 -6.58 -22.29
C VAL A 209 -7.87 -8.06 -22.51
N PRO A 210 -8.72 -8.81 -23.23
CA PRO A 210 -8.48 -10.20 -23.56
C PRO A 210 -7.20 -10.41 -24.38
N LYS A 211 -6.65 -11.62 -24.32
CA LYS A 211 -5.47 -12.05 -25.07
C LYS A 211 -5.80 -13.22 -25.97
N VAL A 212 -5.39 -13.13 -27.24
CA VAL A 212 -5.44 -14.23 -28.19
C VAL A 212 -4.01 -14.62 -28.53
N ASN A 213 -3.65 -15.89 -28.32
CA ASN A 213 -2.27 -16.37 -28.46
C ASN A 213 -1.25 -15.57 -27.63
N ARG A 214 -1.66 -15.11 -26.44
CA ARG A 214 -0.88 -14.27 -25.49
C ARG A 214 -0.63 -12.83 -25.93
N GLU A 215 -1.14 -12.41 -27.08
CA GLU A 215 -1.12 -11.02 -27.50
C GLU A 215 -2.46 -10.36 -27.13
N PRO A 216 -2.46 -9.18 -26.48
CA PRO A 216 -3.67 -8.43 -26.20
C PRO A 216 -4.43 -8.09 -27.48
N ILE A 217 -5.75 -8.16 -27.43
CA ILE A 217 -6.60 -7.61 -28.49
C ILE A 217 -6.59 -6.08 -28.42
N LEU A 218 -7.06 -5.42 -29.47
CA LEU A 218 -7.10 -3.96 -29.57
C LEU A 218 -8.08 -3.28 -28.60
N ASP A 219 -9.07 -4.02 -28.11
CA ASP A 219 -10.24 -3.48 -27.42
C ASP A 219 -10.20 -3.79 -25.92
N THR A 220 -10.51 -2.78 -25.10
CA THR A 220 -10.86 -2.98 -23.69
C THR A 220 -12.35 -3.31 -23.60
N LEU A 221 -12.67 -4.39 -22.90
CA LEU A 221 -14.02 -4.91 -22.75
C LEU A 221 -14.46 -4.90 -21.29
N LEU A 222 -15.77 -4.85 -21.08
CA LEU A 222 -16.41 -5.10 -19.80
C LEU A 222 -16.88 -6.55 -19.79
N PHE A 223 -16.47 -7.30 -18.77
CA PHE A 223 -16.82 -8.69 -18.57
C PHE A 223 -17.68 -8.81 -17.31
N GLU A 224 -18.93 -9.22 -17.47
CA GLU A 224 -19.88 -9.38 -16.38
C GLU A 224 -19.78 -10.80 -15.80
N ASP A 225 -19.80 -10.91 -14.47
CA ASP A 225 -19.84 -12.17 -13.72
C ASP A 225 -20.71 -11.99 -12.48
N GLN A 226 -21.08 -13.11 -11.86
CA GLN A 226 -21.83 -13.10 -10.61
C GLN A 226 -21.10 -13.91 -9.54
N LEU A 227 -20.79 -13.27 -8.42
CA LEU A 227 -20.18 -13.92 -7.26
C LEU A 227 -21.25 -14.18 -6.20
N THR A 228 -21.38 -15.44 -5.77
CA THR A 228 -22.22 -15.79 -4.61
C THR A 228 -21.34 -16.07 -3.39
N ILE A 229 -21.58 -15.35 -2.30
CA ILE A 229 -20.89 -15.55 -1.02
C ILE A 229 -21.86 -16.17 -0.03
N ASN A 230 -21.52 -17.33 0.53
CA ASN A 230 -22.30 -17.93 1.61
C ASN A 230 -21.88 -17.32 2.95
N MET A 231 -22.77 -16.57 3.58
CA MET A 231 -22.46 -15.89 4.84
C MET A 231 -22.51 -16.86 6.03
N PRO A 232 -21.60 -16.74 7.00
CA PRO A 232 -21.68 -17.49 8.25
C PRO A 232 -22.94 -17.13 9.06
N THR A 233 -23.39 -18.05 9.90
CA THR A 233 -24.47 -17.75 10.87
C THR A 233 -23.94 -16.90 12.02
N THR A 234 -24.81 -16.17 12.71
CA THR A 234 -24.42 -15.33 13.86
C THR A 234 -23.79 -16.13 15.02
N SER A 235 -24.14 -17.41 15.16
CA SER A 235 -23.59 -18.32 16.16
C SER A 235 -22.19 -18.88 15.84
N SER A 236 -21.67 -18.62 14.64
CA SER A 236 -20.35 -19.10 14.22
C SER A 236 -19.26 -18.44 15.06
N THR A 237 -18.41 -19.25 15.70
CA THR A 237 -17.34 -18.77 16.57
C THR A 237 -16.06 -18.49 15.79
N PHE A 238 -15.29 -17.50 16.24
CA PHE A 238 -13.95 -17.19 15.73
C PHE A 238 -12.90 -17.17 16.84
N ALA A 239 -11.62 -17.19 16.46
CA ALA A 239 -10.50 -17.07 17.39
C ALA A 239 -9.96 -15.62 17.32
N PRO A 240 -10.15 -14.81 18.36
CA PRO A 240 -9.66 -13.42 18.36
C PRO A 240 -8.14 -13.37 18.41
N ALA A 241 -7.54 -12.42 17.69
CA ALA A 241 -6.12 -12.11 17.75
C ALA A 241 -5.77 -11.38 19.07
N GLU A 242 -6.60 -10.44 19.50
CA GLU A 242 -6.41 -9.61 20.69
C GLU A 242 -7.36 -10.02 21.82
N ARG A 243 -7.35 -11.31 22.18
CA ARG A 243 -8.32 -11.86 23.14
C ARG A 243 -8.42 -11.07 24.45
N GLU A 244 -7.29 -10.78 25.08
CA GLU A 244 -7.25 -10.13 26.40
C GLU A 244 -7.83 -8.71 26.34
N ILE A 245 -7.61 -7.99 25.24
CA ILE A 245 -8.18 -6.65 25.01
C ILE A 245 -9.71 -6.77 24.86
N LEU A 246 -10.21 -7.74 24.09
CA LEU A 246 -11.64 -7.93 23.90
C LEU A 246 -12.34 -8.40 25.20
N GLU A 247 -11.71 -9.29 25.97
CA GLU A 247 -12.22 -9.72 27.27
C GLU A 247 -12.28 -8.56 28.27
N ALA A 248 -11.29 -7.65 28.25
CA ALA A 248 -11.32 -6.43 29.05
C ALA A 248 -12.47 -5.49 28.68
N ASN A 249 -12.84 -5.43 27.38
CA ASN A 249 -14.05 -4.72 26.94
C ASN A 249 -15.35 -5.40 27.41
N GLY A 250 -15.28 -6.64 27.91
CA GLY A 250 -16.42 -7.41 28.41
C GLY A 250 -16.87 -8.54 27.49
N ALA A 251 -16.20 -8.76 26.36
CA ALA A 251 -16.54 -9.84 25.44
C ALA A 251 -16.20 -11.21 26.05
N THR A 252 -17.19 -12.09 26.15
CA THR A 252 -17.00 -13.45 26.71
C THR A 252 -17.26 -14.57 25.71
N THR A 253 -17.96 -14.27 24.62
CA THR A 253 -18.32 -15.24 23.57
C THR A 253 -17.98 -14.68 22.20
N PHE A 254 -16.94 -15.21 21.57
CA PHE A 254 -16.42 -14.73 20.27
C PHE A 254 -17.22 -15.31 19.09
N SER A 255 -18.41 -14.76 18.91
CA SER A 255 -19.34 -14.99 17.79
C SER A 255 -20.12 -13.70 17.55
N ALA A 256 -20.72 -13.49 16.38
CA ALA A 256 -21.46 -12.25 16.14
C ALA A 256 -22.65 -12.09 17.12
N ASP A 257 -23.33 -13.18 17.50
CA ASP A 257 -24.37 -13.15 18.54
C ASP A 257 -23.82 -12.65 19.89
N GLY A 258 -22.66 -13.19 20.29
CA GLY A 258 -22.00 -12.84 21.55
C GLY A 258 -21.40 -11.43 21.57
N LEU A 259 -21.27 -10.78 20.41
CA LEU A 259 -20.68 -9.46 20.25
C LEU A 259 -21.69 -8.39 19.77
N ALA A 260 -22.97 -8.75 19.62
CA ALA A 260 -23.98 -7.87 19.06
C ALA A 260 -24.27 -6.63 19.93
N GLU A 261 -24.02 -6.69 21.23
CA GLU A 261 -24.27 -5.58 22.16
C GLU A 261 -23.17 -4.49 22.15
N PHE A 262 -22.05 -4.74 21.48
CA PHE A 262 -20.90 -3.85 21.48
C PHE A 262 -20.99 -2.85 20.33
N GLU A 263 -21.33 -1.60 20.66
CA GLU A 263 -21.28 -0.47 19.71
C GLU A 263 -19.99 0.36 19.83
N HIS A 264 -19.21 0.10 20.89
CA HIS A 264 -17.99 0.80 21.23
C HIS A 264 -16.93 -0.20 21.70
N LEU A 265 -15.69 -0.03 21.24
CA LEU A 265 -14.54 -0.77 21.77
C LEU A 265 -13.39 0.17 22.08
N VAL A 266 -12.69 -0.15 23.16
CA VAL A 266 -11.46 0.53 23.56
C VAL A 266 -10.28 -0.39 23.27
N TYR A 267 -9.22 0.15 22.67
CA TYR A 267 -7.95 -0.53 22.45
C TYR A 267 -6.83 0.25 23.13
N PRO A 268 -5.90 -0.44 23.82
CA PRO A 268 -4.70 0.19 24.32
C PRO A 268 -3.76 0.56 23.16
N VAL A 269 -2.93 1.58 23.38
CA VAL A 269 -1.92 2.06 22.42
C VAL A 269 -0.96 0.94 21.97
N HIS A 270 -0.74 -0.09 22.79
CA HIS A 270 0.17 -1.19 22.45
C HIS A 270 -0.46 -2.33 21.64
N ALA A 271 -1.74 -2.22 21.25
CA ALA A 271 -2.41 -3.25 20.43
C ALA A 271 -1.57 -3.61 19.19
N ASN A 272 -1.58 -4.89 18.82
CA ASN A 272 -0.84 -5.42 17.67
C ASN A 272 -1.75 -5.67 16.47
N SER A 273 -3.06 -5.77 16.70
CA SER A 273 -4.05 -6.00 15.66
C SER A 273 -5.37 -5.31 15.94
N LEU A 274 -5.98 -4.81 14.88
CA LEU A 274 -7.36 -4.31 14.87
C LEU A 274 -8.24 -5.18 13.95
N GLN A 275 -7.80 -6.38 13.56
CA GLN A 275 -8.56 -7.26 12.66
C GLN A 275 -9.87 -7.75 13.28
N ASP A 276 -9.89 -7.94 14.60
CA ASP A 276 -11.03 -8.57 15.27
C ASP A 276 -12.31 -7.72 15.19
N ILE A 277 -12.19 -6.40 14.97
CA ILE A 277 -13.33 -5.49 14.83
C ILE A 277 -14.25 -5.89 13.66
N PHE A 278 -13.73 -6.62 12.67
CA PHE A 278 -14.49 -7.17 11.54
C PHE A 278 -15.64 -8.10 11.98
N TYR A 279 -15.55 -8.68 13.17
CA TYR A 279 -16.56 -9.60 13.71
C TYR A 279 -17.61 -8.92 14.59
N PHE A 280 -17.56 -7.59 14.77
CA PHE A 280 -18.49 -6.83 15.60
C PHE A 280 -19.59 -6.20 14.72
N PRO A 281 -20.80 -6.79 14.68
CA PRO A 281 -21.81 -6.43 13.68
C PRO A 281 -22.42 -5.04 13.88
N ASN A 282 -22.34 -4.48 15.08
CA ASN A 282 -22.97 -3.20 15.46
C ASN A 282 -21.94 -2.15 15.92
N LEU A 283 -20.65 -2.37 15.65
CA LEU A 283 -19.60 -1.45 16.06
C LEU A 283 -19.75 -0.11 15.33
N LYS A 284 -19.84 0.98 16.09
CA LYS A 284 -19.95 2.35 15.56
C LYS A 284 -18.76 3.21 15.95
N SER A 285 -18.11 2.90 17.07
CA SER A 285 -17.02 3.73 17.56
C SER A 285 -15.85 2.96 18.13
N LEU A 286 -14.66 3.53 17.97
CA LEU A 286 -13.41 3.00 18.49
C LEU A 286 -12.68 4.06 19.31
N ASP A 287 -12.21 3.69 20.49
CA ASP A 287 -11.26 4.48 21.25
C ASP A 287 -9.89 3.80 21.20
N LEU A 288 -8.96 4.37 20.42
CA LEU A 288 -7.60 3.88 20.27
C LEU A 288 -6.63 4.56 21.24
N THR A 289 -7.13 5.32 22.20
CA THR A 289 -6.33 6.05 23.19
C THR A 289 -6.07 5.25 24.48
N GLY A 290 -6.72 4.08 24.61
CA GLY A 290 -6.77 3.28 25.84
C GLY A 290 -7.93 3.65 26.77
N GLY A 291 -8.54 4.83 26.62
CA GLY A 291 -9.67 5.30 27.42
C GLY A 291 -9.46 5.13 28.93
N ASP A 292 -10.56 4.92 29.65
CA ASP A 292 -10.52 4.58 31.09
C ASP A 292 -10.25 3.08 31.34
N LEU A 293 -10.19 2.28 30.29
CA LEU A 293 -10.10 0.82 30.39
C LEU A 293 -8.64 0.32 30.46
N PHE A 294 -7.75 0.95 29.71
CA PHE A 294 -6.35 0.59 29.61
C PHE A 294 -5.45 1.74 30.06
N THR A 295 -5.62 2.15 31.31
CA THR A 295 -4.84 3.23 31.90
C THR A 295 -3.46 2.79 32.36
N THR A 296 -3.25 1.50 32.61
CA THR A 296 -1.99 0.97 33.16
C THR A 296 -1.06 0.43 32.08
N LEU A 297 0.21 0.83 32.14
CA LEU A 297 1.27 0.29 31.29
C LEU A 297 1.67 -1.13 31.72
N PRO A 298 2.05 -2.01 30.79
CA PRO A 298 2.61 -3.30 31.17
C PRO A 298 3.96 -3.14 31.86
N VAL A 299 4.34 -4.13 32.66
CA VAL A 299 5.61 -4.17 33.39
C VAL A 299 6.67 -4.89 32.57
N THR A 300 7.89 -4.35 32.54
CA THR A 300 9.08 -5.02 32.01
C THR A 300 10.09 -5.24 33.13
N VAL A 301 10.41 -6.51 33.38
CA VAL A 301 11.36 -6.92 34.41
C VAL A 301 12.76 -7.05 33.79
N TYR A 302 13.71 -6.28 34.31
CA TYR A 302 15.13 -6.36 33.98
C TYR A 302 15.82 -7.25 35.01
N ASN A 303 16.45 -8.33 34.53
CA ASN A 303 17.16 -9.26 35.41
C ASN A 303 18.61 -9.43 34.94
N GLY A 304 19.53 -8.77 35.65
CA GLY A 304 20.97 -8.80 35.41
C GLY A 304 21.75 -9.06 36.70
N GLY A 305 22.75 -8.23 37.00
CA GLY A 305 23.47 -8.27 38.28
C GLY A 305 22.55 -7.99 39.49
N VAL A 306 21.48 -7.22 39.26
CA VAL A 306 20.33 -7.00 40.16
C VAL A 306 19.02 -7.15 39.35
N THR A 307 17.88 -7.22 40.05
CA THR A 307 16.56 -7.26 39.43
C THR A 307 15.82 -5.95 39.71
N ASP A 308 15.28 -5.34 38.67
CA ASP A 308 14.48 -4.11 38.75
C ASP A 308 13.40 -4.12 37.66
N GLU A 309 12.41 -3.24 37.75
CA GLU A 309 11.26 -3.21 36.85
C GLU A 309 10.84 -1.79 36.42
N VAL A 310 10.31 -1.67 35.21
CA VAL A 310 9.73 -0.41 34.69
C VAL A 310 8.32 -0.64 34.15
N GLY A 311 7.47 0.39 34.21
CA GLY A 311 6.06 0.35 33.85
C GLY A 311 5.14 0.08 35.04
N GLY A 312 3.95 -0.46 34.78
CA GLY A 312 2.96 -0.78 35.82
C GLY A 312 2.21 0.41 36.42
N GLY A 313 2.59 1.65 36.08
CA GLY A 313 1.85 2.87 36.42
C GLY A 313 0.97 3.35 35.27
N GLU A 314 0.49 4.58 35.36
CA GLU A 314 -0.41 5.18 34.37
C GLU A 314 0.30 5.44 33.03
N TYR A 315 -0.45 5.28 31.94
CA TYR A 315 -0.03 5.64 30.60
C TYR A 315 0.24 7.15 30.50
N ALA A 316 1.35 7.50 29.86
CA ALA A 316 1.72 8.88 29.58
C ALA A 316 1.83 9.11 28.06
N PRO A 317 1.38 10.26 27.53
CA PRO A 317 1.30 10.49 26.08
C PRO A 317 2.65 10.63 25.38
N PHE A 318 3.76 10.83 26.11
CA PHE A 318 5.11 10.72 25.56
C PHE A 318 5.51 9.26 25.22
N VAL A 319 4.65 8.29 25.56
CA VAL A 319 4.84 6.87 25.27
C VAL A 319 3.97 6.47 24.07
N ARG A 320 4.59 5.91 23.03
CA ARG A 320 3.88 5.33 21.87
C ARG A 320 4.28 3.88 21.65
N LYS A 321 3.51 3.15 20.84
CA LYS A 321 3.86 1.81 20.38
C LYS A 321 5.23 1.81 19.69
N ALA A 322 6.04 0.80 20.00
CA ALA A 322 7.28 0.54 19.28
C ALA A 322 6.98 0.03 17.88
N GLY A 323 7.29 0.85 16.87
CA GLY A 323 6.91 0.61 15.48
C GLY A 323 5.40 0.72 15.24
N ASP A 324 5.02 0.58 13.97
CA ASP A 324 3.64 0.75 13.53
C ASP A 324 2.89 -0.58 13.55
N ILE A 325 1.55 -0.52 13.65
CA ILE A 325 0.73 -1.70 13.43
C ILE A 325 0.85 -2.11 11.95
N ALA A 326 1.16 -3.39 11.70
CA ALA A 326 1.30 -3.90 10.35
C ALA A 326 0.04 -3.63 9.50
N SER A 327 0.20 -3.28 8.22
CA SER A 327 -0.90 -2.94 7.32
C SER A 327 -2.00 -4.01 7.26
N GLY A 328 -1.60 -5.29 7.21
CA GLY A 328 -2.52 -6.43 7.24
C GLY A 328 -3.33 -6.53 8.54
N ASN A 329 -2.84 -5.95 9.64
CA ASN A 329 -3.48 -5.94 10.95
C ASN A 329 -4.42 -4.75 11.17
N VAL A 330 -4.37 -3.72 10.32
CA VAL A 330 -5.29 -2.56 10.36
C VAL A 330 -6.28 -2.54 9.21
N GLN A 331 -6.23 -3.55 8.34
CA GLN A 331 -7.07 -3.59 7.16
C GLN A 331 -8.58 -3.55 7.47
N ALA A 332 -9.04 -4.22 8.54
CA ALA A 332 -10.44 -4.14 8.95
C ALA A 332 -10.85 -2.70 9.32
N LEU A 333 -9.98 -1.95 10.01
CA LEU A 333 -10.24 -0.55 10.35
C LEU A 333 -10.40 0.30 9.08
N LYS A 334 -9.51 0.11 8.11
CA LYS A 334 -9.59 0.77 6.80
C LYS A 334 -10.93 0.49 6.12
N ASP A 335 -11.35 -0.78 6.06
CA ASP A 335 -12.59 -1.19 5.39
C ASP A 335 -13.84 -0.58 6.07
N LEU A 336 -13.86 -0.58 7.40
CA LEU A 336 -14.97 -0.03 8.18
C LEU A 336 -15.06 1.50 8.07
N LEU A 337 -13.92 2.20 7.93
CA LEU A 337 -13.88 3.64 7.67
C LEU A 337 -14.35 3.97 6.24
N GLU A 338 -13.84 3.26 5.23
CA GLU A 338 -14.21 3.49 3.83
C GLU A 338 -15.70 3.21 3.55
N SER A 339 -16.28 2.23 4.24
CA SER A 339 -17.71 1.90 4.16
C SER A 339 -18.61 2.81 4.97
N GLY A 340 -18.05 3.71 5.80
CA GLY A 340 -18.83 4.61 6.65
C GLY A 340 -19.56 3.93 7.81
N ILE A 341 -19.19 2.68 8.15
CA ILE A 341 -19.76 1.94 9.28
C ILE A 341 -19.29 2.56 10.61
N LEU A 342 -18.02 2.96 10.68
CA LEU A 342 -17.51 3.67 11.86
C LEU A 342 -17.91 5.14 11.81
N GLU A 343 -18.67 5.55 12.82
CA GLU A 343 -19.11 6.93 13.02
C GLU A 343 -18.07 7.75 13.77
N LYS A 344 -17.26 7.11 14.64
CA LYS A 344 -16.29 7.81 15.48
C LYS A 344 -15.04 6.98 15.81
N VAL A 345 -13.86 7.59 15.71
CA VAL A 345 -12.59 7.01 16.15
C VAL A 345 -11.80 8.04 16.94
N TYR A 346 -11.47 7.74 18.20
CA TYR A 346 -10.59 8.57 19.03
C TYR A 346 -9.16 8.07 18.87
N TYR A 347 -8.24 8.97 18.56
CA TYR A 347 -6.84 8.62 18.29
C TYR A 347 -5.89 9.66 18.88
N ARG A 348 -4.81 9.20 19.52
CA ARG A 348 -3.69 10.08 19.90
C ARG A 348 -2.70 10.14 18.74
N PRO A 349 -2.34 11.34 18.24
CA PRO A 349 -1.35 11.48 17.18
C PRO A 349 -0.07 10.69 17.48
N HIS A 350 0.49 10.06 16.44
CA HIS A 350 1.76 9.35 16.50
C HIS A 350 1.83 8.23 17.55
N SER A 351 0.70 7.73 18.06
CA SER A 351 0.69 6.75 19.15
C SER A 351 0.79 5.30 18.67
N MET A 352 0.21 4.98 17.51
CA MET A 352 0.11 3.60 16.99
C MET A 352 0.59 3.46 15.53
N GLY A 353 1.06 4.54 14.90
CA GLY A 353 1.46 4.54 13.50
C GLY A 353 0.28 4.46 12.53
N LEU A 354 -0.86 5.03 12.91
CA LEU A 354 -2.10 5.02 12.11
C LEU A 354 -2.39 6.37 11.46
N ASP A 355 -1.50 7.33 11.62
CA ASP A 355 -1.68 8.74 11.24
C ASP A 355 -2.06 8.86 9.76
N ASP A 356 -1.30 8.26 8.84
CA ASP A 356 -1.61 8.28 7.40
C ASP A 356 -2.96 7.64 7.05
N LEU A 357 -3.36 6.59 7.78
CA LEU A 357 -4.63 5.91 7.56
C LEU A 357 -5.82 6.75 8.04
N LEU A 358 -5.66 7.44 9.18
CA LEU A 358 -6.73 8.13 9.88
C LEU A 358 -6.87 9.61 9.47
N MET A 359 -5.78 10.25 9.05
CA MET A 359 -5.76 11.67 8.67
C MET A 359 -6.86 12.08 7.68
N PRO A 360 -7.17 11.30 6.61
CA PRO A 360 -8.23 11.65 5.66
C PRO A 360 -9.63 11.79 6.29
N TYR A 361 -9.85 11.21 7.47
CA TYR A 361 -11.14 11.16 8.16
C TYR A 361 -11.25 12.19 9.31
N VAL A 362 -10.24 13.03 9.51
CA VAL A 362 -10.26 14.08 10.55
C VAL A 362 -11.20 15.22 10.15
N GLU A 363 -11.13 15.70 8.90
CA GLU A 363 -11.98 16.80 8.42
C GLU A 363 -13.47 16.44 8.40
N SER A 364 -13.81 15.16 8.16
CA SER A 364 -15.19 14.68 8.22
C SER A 364 -15.72 14.51 9.65
N GLY A 365 -14.85 14.61 10.66
CA GLY A 365 -15.19 14.45 12.08
C GLY A 365 -15.32 13.00 12.55
N VAL A 366 -15.15 12.02 11.66
CA VAL A 366 -15.13 10.59 11.99
C VAL A 366 -13.93 10.29 12.88
N VAL A 367 -12.75 10.84 12.59
CA VAL A 367 -11.59 10.75 13.48
C VAL A 367 -11.50 12.00 14.36
N GLU A 368 -11.39 11.79 15.67
CA GLU A 368 -11.09 12.82 16.65
C GLU A 368 -9.71 12.62 17.22
N LEU A 369 -8.85 13.62 17.01
CA LEU A 369 -7.52 13.64 17.59
C LEU A 369 -7.61 14.06 19.05
N VAL A 370 -7.10 13.22 19.94
CA VAL A 370 -7.03 13.47 21.38
C VAL A 370 -5.65 14.02 21.72
N GLU A 371 -5.55 15.35 21.67
CA GLU A 371 -4.32 16.09 21.94
C GLU A 371 -3.78 15.81 23.35
N GLY A 372 -2.47 15.61 23.45
CA GLY A 372 -1.75 15.57 24.71
C GLY A 372 -1.46 16.98 25.26
N PRO A 373 -1.13 17.12 26.55
CA PRO A 373 -0.72 18.40 27.11
C PRO A 373 0.62 18.88 26.52
N GLU A 374 0.91 20.17 26.63
CA GLU A 374 2.17 20.76 26.13
C GLU A 374 3.42 20.23 26.85
N SER A 375 3.27 19.85 28.12
CA SER A 375 4.33 19.34 28.98
C SER A 375 3.79 18.20 29.83
N VAL A 376 4.57 17.11 29.90
CA VAL A 376 4.21 15.89 30.63
C VAL A 376 5.34 15.52 31.58
N LEU A 377 5.08 15.61 32.88
CA LEU A 377 6.02 15.17 33.91
C LEU A 377 6.14 13.64 33.89
N MET A 378 7.37 13.15 34.00
CA MET A 378 7.68 11.72 34.11
C MET A 378 7.66 11.27 35.56
N ASP A 379 6.97 10.16 35.82
CA ASP A 379 6.93 9.50 37.12
C ASP A 379 8.06 8.47 37.29
N ASN A 380 8.32 8.08 38.55
CA ASN A 380 9.36 7.11 38.91
C ASN A 380 9.16 5.69 38.36
N GLN A 381 7.98 5.38 37.81
CA GLN A 381 7.71 4.09 37.15
C GLN A 381 8.63 3.79 35.94
N PHE A 382 9.36 4.80 35.43
CA PHE A 382 10.29 4.65 34.29
C PHE A 382 11.76 4.62 34.70
N HIS A 383 12.07 4.87 35.97
CA HIS A 383 13.44 4.80 36.47
C HIS A 383 13.91 3.34 36.54
N LEU A 384 15.16 3.09 36.15
CA LEU A 384 15.78 1.78 36.17
C LEU A 384 17.16 1.86 36.82
N ASP A 385 17.46 0.96 37.76
CA ASP A 385 18.79 0.85 38.37
C ASP A 385 19.85 0.48 37.34
N GLY A 386 20.85 1.35 37.14
CA GLY A 386 21.95 1.12 36.22
C GLY A 386 22.74 -0.18 36.45
N LEU A 387 22.74 -0.72 37.68
CA LEU A 387 23.38 -2.00 38.00
C LEU A 387 22.79 -3.19 37.24
N VAL A 388 21.56 -3.08 36.71
CA VAL A 388 21.01 -4.14 35.85
C VAL A 388 21.84 -4.30 34.58
N GLN A 389 22.44 -3.22 34.07
CA GLN A 389 23.25 -3.22 32.84
C GLN A 389 24.66 -3.74 33.10
N ASP A 390 25.39 -3.10 34.03
CA ASP A 390 26.78 -3.42 34.34
C ASP A 390 27.21 -2.81 35.69
N GLY A 391 28.19 -3.42 36.37
CA GLY A 391 28.71 -2.88 37.63
C GLY A 391 29.35 -1.49 37.51
N ASN A 392 29.84 -1.10 36.33
CA ASN A 392 30.39 0.24 36.11
C ASN A 392 29.31 1.33 36.07
N TRP A 393 28.03 0.97 35.98
CA TRP A 393 26.90 1.89 35.97
C TRP A 393 26.37 2.22 37.36
N ASN A 394 26.97 1.64 38.41
CA ASN A 394 26.53 1.75 39.79
C ASN A 394 26.30 3.21 40.22
N MET A 395 25.15 3.46 40.82
CA MET A 395 24.71 4.76 41.32
C MET A 395 23.70 4.51 42.44
N ASP A 396 23.86 5.18 43.59
CA ASP A 396 22.81 5.14 44.61
C ASP A 396 21.74 6.16 44.24
N VAL A 397 20.51 5.70 44.08
CA VAL A 397 19.36 6.55 43.76
C VAL A 397 18.38 6.55 44.91
N THR A 398 17.96 7.72 45.36
CA THR A 398 16.90 7.91 46.35
C THR A 398 15.77 8.73 45.75
N TYR A 399 14.55 8.19 45.80
CA TYR A 399 13.32 8.86 45.36
C TYR A 399 12.16 8.54 46.32
N PRO A 400 11.36 9.54 46.74
CA PRO A 400 11.65 10.98 46.62
C PRO A 400 12.83 11.39 47.51
N ALA A 401 13.60 12.39 47.10
CA ALA A 401 14.71 12.93 47.87
C ALA A 401 14.27 14.09 48.78
N ASP A 402 13.92 13.79 50.02
CA ASP A 402 13.43 14.77 51.00
C ASP A 402 14.50 15.79 51.47
N ASP A 403 15.78 15.53 51.20
CA ASP A 403 16.92 16.39 51.56
C ASP A 403 17.41 17.28 50.41
N ALA A 404 16.64 17.37 49.33
CA ALA A 404 16.96 18.20 48.17
C ALA A 404 17.00 19.71 48.50
N PRO A 405 17.87 20.50 47.84
CA PRO A 405 17.86 21.95 47.95
C PRO A 405 16.52 22.56 47.55
N GLU A 406 16.04 23.55 48.31
CA GLU A 406 14.81 24.29 47.97
C GLU A 406 14.90 24.92 46.57
N GLY A 407 13.82 24.81 45.80
CA GLY A 407 13.68 25.43 44.49
C GLY A 407 12.21 25.69 44.18
N GLU A 408 11.94 26.72 43.38
CA GLU A 408 10.58 27.05 42.96
C GLU A 408 10.10 26.05 41.91
N GLY A 409 8.94 25.42 42.12
CA GLY A 409 8.34 24.49 41.16
C GLY A 409 9.10 23.17 40.97
N ILE A 410 9.96 22.79 41.92
CA ILE A 410 10.72 21.53 41.86
C ILE A 410 9.86 20.36 42.37
N GLU A 411 9.64 19.37 41.50
CA GLU A 411 8.84 18.17 41.74
C GLU A 411 9.60 16.89 41.31
N ASN A 412 9.17 15.72 41.78
CA ASN A 412 9.75 14.41 41.45
C ASN A 412 11.29 14.35 41.57
N VAL A 413 11.82 14.75 42.73
CA VAL A 413 13.27 14.86 42.93
C VAL A 413 13.93 13.52 43.22
N TYR A 414 14.95 13.19 42.44
CA TYR A 414 15.91 12.13 42.65
C TYR A 414 17.18 12.70 43.27
N LYS A 415 17.72 12.02 44.26
CA LYS A 415 19.10 12.20 44.69
C LYS A 415 19.92 11.07 44.11
N VAL A 416 20.96 11.42 43.37
CA VAL A 416 21.83 10.44 42.72
C VAL A 416 23.28 10.62 43.20
N VAL A 417 23.86 9.55 43.73
CA VAL A 417 25.25 9.52 44.20
C VAL A 417 26.05 8.62 43.27
N SER A 418 27.04 9.18 42.61
CA SER A 418 27.93 8.41 41.73
C SER A 418 28.77 7.43 42.56
N ARG A 419 28.86 6.17 42.10
CA ARG A 419 29.60 5.07 42.76
C ARG A 419 30.62 4.39 41.86
N ALA A 420 30.71 4.77 40.59
CA ALA A 420 31.57 4.14 39.62
C ALA A 420 31.99 5.13 38.52
N THR A 421 32.99 4.74 37.73
CA THR A 421 33.51 5.58 36.64
C THR A 421 32.48 5.85 35.54
N SER A 422 31.44 5.02 35.40
CA SER A 422 30.38 5.19 34.40
C SER A 422 29.00 5.26 35.06
N SER A 423 28.92 5.82 36.28
CA SER A 423 27.65 5.97 37.01
C SER A 423 26.57 6.55 36.10
N SER A 424 25.45 5.82 36.01
CA SER A 424 24.42 6.06 35.01
C SER A 424 23.06 6.19 35.65
N PHE A 425 22.39 7.32 35.39
CA PHE A 425 20.96 7.44 35.65
C PHE A 425 20.20 6.94 34.41
N VAL A 426 19.27 6.00 34.58
CA VAL A 426 18.60 5.33 33.46
C VAL A 426 17.10 5.50 33.56
N LEU A 427 16.50 5.91 32.44
CA LEU A 427 15.06 5.90 32.22
C LEU A 427 14.77 4.92 31.11
N ALA A 428 13.78 4.04 31.29
CA ALA A 428 13.38 3.07 30.29
C ALA A 428 11.85 2.93 30.24
N LEU A 429 11.30 2.92 29.02
CA LEU A 429 9.93 2.52 28.80
C LEU A 429 9.80 0.99 28.77
N PRO A 430 8.62 0.44 29.10
CA PRO A 430 8.34 -0.99 28.96
C PRO A 430 8.60 -1.52 27.54
N GLN A 431 8.89 -2.81 27.43
CA GLN A 431 9.01 -3.50 26.16
C GLN A 431 7.75 -3.33 25.32
N GLY A 432 7.94 -3.07 24.02
CA GLY A 432 6.85 -2.79 23.09
C GLY A 432 6.49 -1.31 22.95
N PHE A 433 7.19 -0.42 23.65
CA PHE A 433 7.02 1.03 23.57
C PHE A 433 8.31 1.76 23.17
N GLN A 434 8.14 2.99 22.68
CA GLN A 434 9.19 3.96 22.37
C GLN A 434 8.74 5.38 22.74
N PHE A 435 9.68 6.31 22.81
CA PHE A 435 9.38 7.72 23.02
C PHE A 435 8.61 8.28 21.81
N ASN A 436 7.55 9.03 22.06
CA ASN A 436 6.77 9.71 21.04
C ASN A 436 7.44 11.05 20.65
N ALA A 437 8.64 10.98 20.07
CA ALA A 437 9.44 12.16 19.73
C ALA A 437 8.86 13.00 18.57
N GLU A 438 7.89 12.45 17.82
CA GLU A 438 7.13 13.20 16.82
C GLU A 438 6.18 14.20 17.49
N GLU A 439 5.62 13.84 18.65
CA GLU A 439 4.72 14.69 19.43
C GLU A 439 5.49 15.53 20.48
N TYR A 440 6.44 14.90 21.19
CA TYR A 440 7.21 15.53 22.26
C TYR A 440 8.69 15.60 21.89
N ARG A 441 9.07 16.73 21.28
CA ARG A 441 10.41 16.93 20.78
C ARG A 441 11.47 17.06 21.87
N TYR A 442 11.12 17.58 23.05
CA TYR A 442 12.11 17.90 24.06
C TYR A 442 11.94 17.04 25.30
N LEU A 443 13.05 16.46 25.77
CA LEU A 443 13.18 15.96 27.14
C LEU A 443 13.89 17.05 27.94
N LYS A 444 13.27 17.55 29.02
CA LYS A 444 13.85 18.56 29.90
C LYS A 444 13.98 18.00 31.31
N MET A 445 15.00 18.40 32.05
CA MET A 445 15.15 18.08 33.48
C MET A 445 15.86 19.21 34.20
N ASP A 446 15.49 19.44 35.45
CA ASP A 446 16.20 20.37 36.33
C ASP A 446 17.30 19.62 37.07
N VAL A 447 18.52 20.17 37.02
CA VAL A 447 19.72 19.57 37.59
C VAL A 447 20.30 20.51 38.63
N TYR A 448 20.59 19.97 39.82
CA TYR A 448 21.37 20.63 40.85
C TYR A 448 22.69 19.88 41.04
N ALA A 449 23.78 20.51 40.61
CA ALA A 449 25.12 19.94 40.69
C ALA A 449 25.85 20.24 42.02
N PRO A 450 26.81 19.38 42.42
CA PRO A 450 27.65 19.64 43.60
C PRO A 450 28.58 20.85 43.38
N PRO A 451 29.20 21.38 44.45
CA PRO A 451 30.16 22.48 44.34
C PRO A 451 31.36 22.10 43.46
N LYS A 452 32.01 23.11 42.86
CA LYS A 452 33.20 22.95 42.00
C LYS A 452 34.31 22.10 42.64
N SER A 453 34.47 22.18 43.95
CA SER A 453 35.47 21.39 44.70
C SER A 453 35.28 19.88 44.57
N ALA A 454 34.06 19.40 44.33
CA ALA A 454 33.77 17.98 44.12
C ALA A 454 34.33 17.44 42.78
N PHE A 455 34.68 18.34 41.84
CA PHE A 455 35.22 18.00 40.52
C PHE A 455 36.73 18.23 40.40
N GLU A 456 37.46 18.37 41.51
CA GLU A 456 38.90 18.60 41.43
C GLU A 456 39.68 17.33 41.04
N GLY A 457 40.78 17.52 40.31
CA GLY A 457 41.71 16.44 39.97
C GLY A 457 41.11 15.42 39.01
N ILE A 458 41.12 14.13 39.40
CA ILE A 458 40.64 13.03 38.54
C ILE A 458 39.12 13.05 38.32
N TYR A 459 38.39 13.86 39.09
CA TYR A 459 36.93 13.99 39.02
C TYR A 459 36.46 15.16 38.14
N GLU A 460 37.35 15.91 37.51
CA GLU A 460 37.00 17.02 36.58
C GLU A 460 35.93 16.62 35.54
N PRO A 461 35.98 15.42 34.93
CA PRO A 461 34.96 15.02 33.96
C PRO A 461 33.54 14.89 34.53
N PHE A 462 33.39 14.74 35.86
CA PHE A 462 32.08 14.57 36.51
C PHE A 462 31.22 15.80 36.52
N GLN A 463 31.74 16.99 36.15
CA GLN A 463 30.95 18.18 35.88
C GLN A 463 30.14 18.08 34.56
N CYS A 464 30.45 17.08 33.74
CA CYS A 464 29.80 16.84 32.46
C CYS A 464 28.98 15.55 32.48
N PHE A 465 27.93 15.57 31.67
CA PHE A 465 27.07 14.43 31.40
C PHE A 465 27.28 13.93 29.97
N TRP A 466 27.02 12.66 29.77
CA TRP A 466 26.93 12.05 28.44
C TRP A 466 25.54 11.43 28.27
N PRO A 467 24.60 12.14 27.62
CA PRO A 467 23.27 11.64 27.35
C PRO A 467 23.29 10.71 26.14
N ARG A 468 22.76 9.50 26.32
CA ARG A 468 22.70 8.46 25.31
C ARG A 468 21.29 7.95 25.18
N ILE A 469 20.82 7.81 23.95
CA ILE A 469 19.48 7.34 23.65
C ILE A 469 19.58 6.03 22.89
N MET A 470 18.81 5.03 23.31
CA MET A 470 18.88 3.69 22.74
C MET A 470 17.53 2.95 22.79
N ASN A 471 17.37 1.96 21.91
CA ASN A 471 16.18 1.10 21.86
C ASN A 471 16.23 -0.06 22.86
N ASN A 472 17.41 -0.45 23.30
CA ASN A 472 17.62 -1.39 24.40
C ASN A 472 18.97 -1.14 25.06
N LEU A 473 19.09 -1.56 26.32
CA LEU A 473 20.34 -1.66 27.05
C LEU A 473 21.18 -2.83 26.51
N TRP A 474 22.51 -2.71 26.48
CA TRP A 474 23.39 -3.72 25.84
C TRP A 474 23.27 -5.14 26.40
N SER A 475 23.01 -5.27 27.71
CA SER A 475 22.79 -6.57 28.36
C SER A 475 21.38 -7.14 28.10
N PHE A 476 20.50 -6.38 27.44
CA PHE A 476 19.08 -6.66 27.26
C PHE A 476 18.62 -6.55 25.81
N GLY A 477 19.47 -6.97 24.87
CA GLY A 477 19.17 -6.99 23.43
C GLY A 477 17.87 -7.72 23.08
N GLN A 478 17.46 -8.71 23.86
CA GLN A 478 16.19 -9.45 23.67
C GLN A 478 14.93 -8.58 23.81
N PHE A 479 15.04 -7.40 24.43
CA PHE A 479 13.89 -6.52 24.58
C PHE A 479 13.62 -5.66 23.34
N SER A 480 14.43 -5.79 22.29
CA SER A 480 14.20 -5.16 20.99
C SER A 480 14.29 -6.19 19.88
N SER A 481 13.32 -6.20 18.96
CA SER A 481 13.43 -6.92 17.68
C SER A 481 14.25 -6.15 16.64
N PHE A 482 14.50 -4.88 16.90
CA PHE A 482 15.33 -4.01 16.08
C PHE A 482 16.78 -4.15 16.57
N GLY A 483 17.75 -4.18 15.65
CA GLY A 483 19.17 -4.12 16.02
C GLY A 483 19.47 -2.87 16.88
N GLN A 484 20.69 -2.74 17.42
CA GLN A 484 20.99 -1.59 18.27
C GLN A 484 20.81 -0.27 17.50
N GLU A 485 19.86 0.55 17.94
CA GLU A 485 19.63 1.90 17.46
C GLU A 485 20.08 2.84 18.56
N TYR A 486 21.28 3.39 18.39
CA TYR A 486 21.97 4.20 19.40
C TYR A 486 22.42 5.52 18.79
N TRP A 487 22.33 6.58 19.58
CA TRP A 487 23.16 7.77 19.40
C TRP A 487 23.42 8.44 20.74
N ASP A 488 24.39 9.33 20.74
CA ASP A 488 24.68 10.20 21.87
C ASP A 488 24.62 11.67 21.48
N MET A 489 24.28 12.50 22.46
CA MET A 489 24.09 13.94 22.30
C MET A 489 25.39 14.72 22.55
N GLY A 490 26.54 14.03 22.53
CA GLY A 490 27.81 14.58 22.96
C GLY A 490 27.88 14.82 24.47
N HIS A 491 28.93 15.50 24.91
CA HIS A 491 29.17 15.80 26.32
C HIS A 491 28.62 17.18 26.67
N ILE A 492 27.75 17.23 27.68
CA ILE A 492 27.11 18.45 28.15
C ILE A 492 27.68 18.78 29.52
N CYS A 493 28.41 19.88 29.63
CA CYS A 493 29.03 20.32 30.87
C CYS A 493 28.23 21.46 31.48
N MET A 494 28.01 21.41 32.80
CA MET A 494 27.42 22.54 33.51
C MET A 494 28.44 23.67 33.64
N ASP A 495 28.01 24.91 33.46
CA ASP A 495 28.88 26.06 33.70
C ASP A 495 29.14 26.22 35.20
N ASP A 496 30.33 26.72 35.57
CA ASP A 496 30.69 26.94 36.98
C ASP A 496 29.70 27.86 37.71
N ALA A 497 29.01 28.73 36.98
CA ALA A 497 28.00 29.64 37.50
C ALA A 497 26.67 28.94 37.85
N ASP A 498 26.43 27.77 37.28
CA ASP A 498 25.19 26.98 37.41
C ASP A 498 25.32 25.88 38.48
N LEU A 499 26.53 25.67 39.01
CA LEU A 499 26.76 24.76 40.12
C LEU A 499 26.05 25.23 41.39
N GLN A 500 25.53 24.27 42.16
CA GLN A 500 24.73 24.53 43.36
C GLN A 500 23.49 25.42 43.12
N GLN A 501 22.95 25.39 41.90
CA GLN A 501 21.71 26.04 41.51
C GLN A 501 20.89 25.06 40.67
N TRP A 502 19.56 25.15 40.78
CA TRP A 502 18.67 24.42 39.89
C TRP A 502 18.79 25.00 38.48
N THR A 503 19.27 24.18 37.56
CA THR A 503 19.52 24.56 36.17
C THR A 503 18.81 23.58 35.24
N GLU A 504 17.98 24.10 34.35
CA GLU A 504 17.30 23.28 33.36
C GLU A 504 18.27 22.83 32.27
N VAL A 505 18.25 21.53 31.98
CA VAL A 505 18.94 20.93 30.85
C VAL A 505 17.90 20.42 29.86
N THR A 506 18.04 20.82 28.59
CA THR A 506 17.15 20.43 27.49
C THR A 506 17.87 19.48 26.53
N PHE A 507 17.19 18.39 26.19
CA PHE A 507 17.64 17.38 25.21
C PHE A 507 16.66 17.37 24.02
N ASP A 508 17.18 17.60 22.81
CA ASP A 508 16.39 17.56 21.57
C ASP A 508 16.26 16.12 21.06
N MET A 509 15.06 15.55 21.14
CA MET A 509 14.74 14.18 20.76
C MET A 509 14.52 14.01 19.26
N GLN A 510 14.76 15.03 18.42
CA GLN A 510 14.53 14.96 16.97
C GLN A 510 15.22 13.76 16.30
N GLU A 511 16.39 13.33 16.78
CA GLU A 511 17.09 12.16 16.24
C GLU A 511 16.39 10.82 16.53
N ALA A 512 15.42 10.82 17.45
CA ALA A 512 14.57 9.68 17.78
C ALA A 512 13.40 9.46 16.84
N VAL A 513 13.07 10.46 16.02
CA VAL A 513 12.04 10.30 15.00
C VAL A 513 12.49 9.22 14.00
N GLY A 514 11.62 8.25 13.76
CA GLY A 514 11.90 7.09 12.90
C GLY A 514 12.82 6.03 13.53
N ARG A 515 13.14 6.12 14.82
CA ARG A 515 13.89 5.12 15.57
C ARG A 515 13.07 4.58 16.74
N HIS A 516 13.37 3.38 17.21
CA HIS A 516 12.59 2.64 18.21
C HIS A 516 13.12 2.88 19.63
N ASN A 517 13.55 4.11 19.92
CA ASN A 517 14.23 4.43 21.16
C ASN A 517 13.28 4.49 22.34
N ARG A 518 13.70 3.87 23.44
CA ARG A 518 12.89 3.74 24.65
C ARG A 518 13.69 3.91 25.93
N VAL A 519 15.02 3.97 25.81
CA VAL A 519 15.95 4.08 26.93
C VAL A 519 16.70 5.39 26.78
N PHE A 520 16.71 6.17 27.84
CA PHE A 520 17.57 7.33 28.02
C PHE A 520 18.56 7.02 29.14
N VAL A 521 19.84 7.23 28.86
CA VAL A 521 20.93 7.01 29.81
C VAL A 521 21.69 8.30 29.96
N LEU A 522 21.82 8.79 31.18
CA LEU A 522 22.65 9.93 31.53
C LEU A 522 23.88 9.43 32.29
N ASN A 523 25.03 9.34 31.62
CA ASN A 523 26.28 9.04 32.33
C ASN A 523 26.86 10.30 32.93
N ILE A 524 27.06 10.29 34.24
CA ILE A 524 27.75 11.36 34.95
C ILE A 524 29.25 11.07 34.89
N GLY A 525 30.07 12.03 34.43
CA GLY A 525 31.52 11.81 34.30
C GLY A 525 32.03 11.51 32.91
N THR A 526 31.15 11.30 31.93
CA THR A 526 31.55 11.01 30.53
C THR A 526 32.43 9.76 30.35
N GLU A 527 32.35 8.81 31.30
CA GLU A 527 33.15 7.58 31.36
C GLU A 527 34.68 7.83 31.32
N PRO A 528 35.27 8.48 32.35
CA PRO A 528 36.65 8.94 32.29
C PRO A 528 37.68 7.83 32.58
N TRP A 529 37.25 6.59 32.79
CA TRP A 529 38.07 5.40 33.10
C TRP A 529 39.02 5.62 34.27
N ILE A 530 38.48 6.10 35.40
CA ILE A 530 39.24 6.35 36.63
C ILE A 530 38.96 5.28 37.68
N ASP A 531 39.89 5.14 38.63
CA ASP A 531 39.63 4.43 39.89
C ASP A 531 38.71 5.31 40.76
N PHE A 532 37.40 5.07 40.69
CA PHE A 532 36.40 5.88 41.37
C PHE A 532 36.33 5.54 42.87
N ASP A 533 36.58 6.53 43.72
CA ASP A 533 36.54 6.42 45.19
C ASP A 533 36.15 7.78 45.79
N SER A 534 34.92 8.23 45.51
CA SER A 534 34.35 9.48 46.04
C SER A 534 32.88 9.33 46.38
N ASP A 535 32.49 9.91 47.51
CA ASP A 535 31.10 10.01 47.95
C ASP A 535 30.56 11.45 47.80
N GLU A 536 31.38 12.37 47.28
CA GLU A 536 31.09 13.81 47.21
C GLU A 536 30.39 14.23 45.90
N ILE A 537 30.31 13.31 44.92
CA ILE A 537 29.69 13.56 43.63
C ILE A 537 28.20 13.21 43.73
N VAL A 538 27.43 14.18 44.26
CA VAL A 538 26.00 14.07 44.51
C VAL A 538 25.24 15.08 43.65
N TYR A 539 24.34 14.58 42.82
CA TYR A 539 23.42 15.39 42.01
C TYR A 539 22.00 15.25 42.52
N TYR A 540 21.19 16.29 42.30
CA TYR A 540 19.74 16.17 42.36
C TYR A 540 19.17 16.38 40.96
N LEU A 541 18.28 15.48 40.53
CA LEU A 541 17.58 15.55 39.26
C LEU A 541 16.09 15.69 39.56
N ALA A 542 15.41 16.63 38.92
CA ALA A 542 14.00 16.92 39.16
C ALA A 542 13.28 17.28 37.87
N ASN A 543 11.95 17.35 37.90
CA ASN A 543 11.12 17.84 36.80
C ASN A 543 11.46 17.22 35.43
N ILE A 544 11.81 15.93 35.42
CA ILE A 544 12.07 15.18 34.20
C ILE A 544 10.77 15.13 33.43
N ARG A 545 10.71 15.77 32.25
CA ARG A 545 9.46 15.96 31.52
C ARG A 545 9.66 16.01 30.02
N PHE A 546 8.61 15.66 29.30
CA PHE A 546 8.54 15.70 27.85
C PHE A 546 7.70 16.89 27.41
N GLU A 547 8.21 17.70 26.48
CA GLU A 547 7.55 18.91 25.97
C GLU A 547 7.49 18.93 24.44
N LYS A 548 6.43 19.53 23.91
CA LYS A 548 6.27 19.74 22.47
C LYS A 548 7.22 20.82 21.94
N GLU A 549 7.39 21.92 22.69
CA GLU A 549 8.18 23.11 22.33
C GLU A 549 9.30 23.51 23.31
#